data_AF-F0NLN3-F1
#
_entry.id   AF-F0NLN3-F1
#
_cell.length_a   1.000
_cell.length_b   1.000
_cell.length_c   1.000
_cell.angle_alpha   90.00
_cell.angle_beta   90.00
_cell.angle_gamma   90.00
#
_symmetry.space_group_name_H-M   'P 1'
#
loop_
_entity.id
_entity.type
_entity.pdbx_description
1 polymer ?
#
loop_
_entity_poly.entity_id
_entity_poly.type
_entity_poly.pdbx_seq_one_letter_code
_entity_poly.pdbx_strand_id
1 'polypeptide(L)'
;MNIWLVSAGIAILQTLLGNIIVFYNSPYLLLLHVFVAIILLALAIYGYFRVKLQMEKRILAGNIGLIVITGALGYLYTINASPIISIIHLLLAIGIVSNFSLLYGFERGQKYK
;
A
#
# COMPACT_ATOMS: atom_id res chain seq x y z
N MET A 1 -12.52 -15.00 -5.12
CA MET A 1 -12.01 -14.15 -4.01
C MET A 1 -11.73 -12.76 -4.55
N ASN A 2 -12.18 -11.70 -3.88
CA ASN A 2 -11.95 -10.31 -4.33
C ASN A 2 -10.55 -9.86 -3.95
N ILE A 3 -9.60 -10.06 -4.86
CA ILE A 3 -8.19 -9.73 -4.61
C ILE A 3 -8.01 -8.25 -4.24
N TRP A 4 -8.77 -7.33 -4.84
CA TRP A 4 -8.66 -5.89 -4.53
C TRP A 4 -9.18 -5.54 -3.15
N LEU A 5 -10.25 -6.19 -2.69
CA LEU A 5 -10.75 -6.02 -1.32
C LEU A 5 -9.72 -6.52 -0.30
N VAL A 6 -9.12 -7.68 -0.58
CA VAL A 6 -8.03 -8.24 0.26
C VAL A 6 -6.84 -7.29 0.27
N SER A 7 -6.39 -6.80 -0.88
CA SER A 7 -5.28 -5.83 -0.96
C SER A 7 -5.57 -4.53 -0.23
N ALA A 8 -6.81 -4.00 -0.31
CA ALA A 8 -7.21 -2.82 0.44
C ALA A 8 -7.16 -3.08 1.96
N GLY A 9 -7.66 -4.24 2.41
CA GLY A 9 -7.56 -4.66 3.82
C GLY A 9 -6.11 -4.78 4.30
N ILE A 10 -5.24 -5.40 3.50
CA ILE A 10 -3.80 -5.52 3.81
C ILE A 10 -3.14 -4.13 3.85
N ALA A 11 -3.52 -3.21 2.95
CA ALA A 11 -2.99 -1.85 2.94
C ALA A 11 -3.43 -1.03 4.17
N ILE A 12 -4.66 -1.24 4.65
CA ILE A 12 -5.13 -0.66 5.92
C ILE A 12 -4.30 -1.23 7.08
N LEU A 13 -4.13 -2.55 7.14
CA LEU A 13 -3.29 -3.19 8.16
C LEU A 13 -1.86 -2.66 8.14
N GLN A 14 -1.28 -2.49 6.95
CA GLN A 14 0.05 -1.91 6.75
C GLN A 14 0.15 -0.50 7.35
N THR A 15 -0.87 0.33 7.12
CA THR A 15 -0.95 1.70 7.64
C THR A 15 -1.06 1.71 9.17
N LEU A 16 -1.87 0.83 9.74
CA LEU A 16 -2.01 0.67 11.20
C LEU A 16 -0.72 0.18 11.83
N LEU A 17 -0.03 -0.81 11.25
CA LEU A 17 1.26 -1.28 11.73
C LEU A 17 2.31 -0.16 11.72
N GLY A 18 2.37 0.63 10.65
CA GLY A 18 3.27 1.80 10.57
C GLY A 18 2.97 2.83 11.66
N ASN A 19 1.68 3.09 11.92
CA ASN A 19 1.25 3.98 13.00
C ASN A 19 1.71 3.46 14.38
N ILE A 20 1.55 2.16 14.65
CA ILE A 20 1.98 1.56 15.92
C ILE A 20 3.50 1.72 16.11
N ILE A 21 4.29 1.45 15.08
CA ILE A 21 5.74 1.58 15.11
C ILE A 21 6.15 3.01 15.51
N VAL A 22 5.54 4.02 14.88
CA VAL A 22 5.90 5.43 15.07
C VAL A 22 5.39 5.99 16.41
N PHE A 23 4.11 5.79 16.73
CA PHE A 23 3.48 6.44 17.90
C PHE A 23 3.70 5.69 19.21
N TYR A 24 3.87 4.37 19.16
CA TYR A 24 4.08 3.53 20.34
C TYR A 24 5.52 3.01 20.44
N ASN A 25 6.44 3.56 19.64
CA ASN A 25 7.87 3.22 19.63
C ASN A 25 8.11 1.70 19.69
N SER A 26 7.49 0.97 18.77
CA SER A 26 7.46 -0.51 18.77
C SER A 26 8.31 -1.08 17.61
N PRO A 27 9.65 -0.98 17.67
CA PRO A 27 10.53 -1.32 16.55
C PRO A 27 10.53 -2.81 16.19
N TYR A 28 10.13 -3.69 17.11
CA TYR A 28 10.02 -5.13 16.86
C TYR A 28 8.97 -5.47 15.80
N LEU A 29 8.01 -4.57 15.52
CA LEU A 29 7.02 -4.73 14.45
C LEU A 29 7.56 -4.35 13.06
N LEU A 30 8.77 -3.77 12.97
CA LEU A 30 9.33 -3.29 11.71
C LEU A 30 9.45 -4.42 10.67
N LEU A 31 9.92 -5.59 11.09
CA LEU A 31 10.06 -6.73 10.18
C LEU A 31 8.69 -7.16 9.62
N LEU A 32 7.66 -7.21 10.47
CA LEU A 32 6.30 -7.52 10.05
C LEU A 32 5.75 -6.46 9.09
N HIS A 33 6.01 -5.18 9.37
CA HIS A 33 5.60 -4.08 8.50
C HIS A 33 6.30 -4.14 7.12
N VAL A 34 7.58 -4.47 7.06
CA VAL A 34 8.29 -4.67 5.78
C VAL A 34 7.75 -5.90 5.04
N PHE A 35 7.50 -7.00 5.75
CA PHE A 35 6.94 -8.22 5.16
C PHE A 35 5.56 -7.97 4.52
N VAL A 36 4.68 -7.26 5.21
CA VAL A 36 3.36 -6.89 4.68
C VAL A 36 3.47 -5.93 3.48
N ALA A 37 4.44 -5.00 3.48
CA ALA A 37 4.74 -4.17 2.30
C ALA A 37 5.15 -5.00 1.08
N ILE A 38 5.99 -6.03 1.26
CA ILE A 38 6.41 -6.94 0.19
C ILE A 38 5.22 -7.72 -0.36
N ILE A 39 4.30 -8.18 0.49
CA ILE A 39 3.05 -8.83 0.06
C ILE A 39 2.22 -7.87 -0.79
N LEU A 40 2.04 -6.61 -0.36
CA LEU A 40 1.32 -5.61 -1.14
C LEU A 40 1.96 -5.34 -2.50
N LEU A 41 3.29 -5.27 -2.55
CA LEU A 41 4.03 -5.11 -3.80
C LEU A 41 3.80 -6.30 -4.73
N ALA A 42 3.90 -7.53 -4.21
CA ALA A 42 3.64 -8.74 -4.98
C ALA A 42 2.21 -8.79 -5.52
N LEU A 43 1.21 -8.39 -4.72
CA LEU A 43 -0.19 -8.30 -5.16
C LEU A 43 -0.39 -7.23 -6.24
N ALA A 44 0.27 -6.08 -6.11
CA ALA A 44 0.21 -5.01 -7.11
C ALA A 44 0.84 -5.45 -8.45
N ILE A 45 2.00 -6.10 -8.41
CA ILE A 45 2.70 -6.64 -9.58
C ILE A 45 1.88 -7.76 -10.23
N TYR A 46 1.42 -8.73 -9.43
CA TYR A 46 0.55 -9.81 -9.92
C TYR A 46 -0.71 -9.23 -10.58
N GLY A 47 -1.35 -8.26 -9.92
CA GLY A 47 -2.50 -7.56 -10.45
C GLY A 47 -2.22 -6.90 -11.80
N TYR A 48 -1.09 -6.20 -11.92
CA TYR A 48 -0.71 -5.44 -13.12
C TYR A 48 -0.65 -6.33 -14.37
N PHE A 49 -0.12 -7.55 -14.24
CA PHE A 49 -0.05 -8.52 -15.33
C PHE A 49 -1.37 -9.24 -15.61
N ARG A 50 -2.33 -9.22 -14.69
CA ARG A 50 -3.60 -9.97 -14.81
C ARG A 50 -4.75 -9.12 -15.32
N VAL A 51 -4.79 -7.83 -15.01
CA VAL A 51 -5.86 -6.94 -15.47
C VAL A 51 -5.74 -6.66 -16.97
N LYS A 52 -6.89 -6.53 -17.63
CA LYS A 52 -6.96 -6.25 -19.07
C LYS A 52 -7.13 -4.76 -19.37
N LEU A 53 -7.80 -4.03 -18.49
CA LEU A 53 -8.16 -2.63 -18.70
C LEU A 53 -6.95 -1.71 -18.43
N GLN A 54 -6.72 -0.78 -19.35
CA GLN A 54 -5.59 0.16 -19.24
C GLN A 54 -5.68 1.06 -18.01
N MET A 55 -6.91 1.44 -17.62
CA MET A 55 -7.13 2.23 -16.40
C MET A 55 -6.68 1.47 -15.14
N GLU A 56 -7.04 0.19 -15.01
CA GLU A 56 -6.61 -0.65 -13.88
C GLU A 56 -5.09 -0.82 -13.87
N LYS A 57 -4.47 -1.04 -15.04
CA LYS A 57 -3.00 -1.11 -15.17
C LYS A 57 -2.31 0.16 -14.70
N ARG A 58 -2.85 1.33 -15.05
CA ARG A 58 -2.30 2.62 -14.61
C ARG A 58 -2.38 2.78 -13.09
N ILE A 59 -3.51 2.39 -12.48
CA ILE A 59 -3.67 2.44 -11.02
C ILE A 59 -2.67 1.49 -10.34
N LEU A 60 -2.51 0.27 -10.86
CA LEU A 60 -1.58 -0.71 -10.31
C LEU A 60 -0.11 -0.28 -10.47
N ALA A 61 0.26 0.30 -11.61
CA ALA A 61 1.59 0.91 -11.79
C ALA A 61 1.82 2.05 -10.79
N GLY A 62 0.79 2.88 -10.55
CA GLY A 62 0.80 3.89 -9.50
C GLY A 62 1.04 3.29 -8.11
N ASN A 63 0.35 2.19 -7.77
CA ASN A 63 0.56 1.50 -6.49
C ASN A 63 1.96 0.90 -6.36
N ILE A 64 2.51 0.30 -7.41
CA ILE A 64 3.89 -0.21 -7.41
C ILE A 64 4.86 0.93 -7.10
N GLY A 65 4.73 2.06 -7.82
CA GLY A 65 5.55 3.25 -7.59
C GLY A 65 5.41 3.79 -6.17
N LEU A 66 4.17 3.94 -5.68
CA LEU A 66 3.89 4.41 -4.32
C LEU A 66 4.51 3.50 -3.26
N ILE A 67 4.38 2.18 -3.38
CA ILE A 67 4.95 1.21 -2.42
C ILE A 67 6.48 1.29 -2.38
N VAL A 68 7.13 1.46 -3.54
CA VAL A 68 8.59 1.61 -3.60
C VAL A 68 9.03 2.94 -2.96
N ILE A 69 8.34 4.04 -3.28
CA ILE A 69 8.65 5.36 -2.72
C ILE A 69 8.42 5.37 -1.21
N THR A 70 7.31 4.83 -0.72
CA THR A 70 7.04 4.74 0.72
C THR A 70 8.04 3.83 1.41
N GLY A 71 8.45 2.72 0.80
CA GLY A 71 9.54 1.87 1.31
C GLY A 71 10.84 2.66 1.50
N ALA A 72 11.25 3.46 0.51
CA ALA A 72 12.43 4.32 0.60
C ALA A 72 12.29 5.38 1.70
N LEU A 73 11.12 6.02 1.82
CA LEU A 73 10.84 6.97 2.90
C LEU A 73 10.85 6.31 4.28
N GLY A 74 10.34 5.09 4.38
CA GLY A 74 10.35 4.29 5.62
C GLY A 74 11.79 4.01 6.07
N TYR A 75 12.67 3.63 5.13
CA TYR A 75 14.10 3.49 5.41
C TYR A 75 14.72 4.82 5.86
N LEU A 76 14.47 5.93 5.16
CA LEU A 76 14.98 7.25 5.56
C LEU A 76 14.50 7.67 6.96
N TYR A 77 13.27 7.31 7.34
CA TYR A 77 12.75 7.55 8.67
C TYR A 77 13.55 6.78 9.74
N THR A 78 13.98 5.54 9.48
CA THR A 78 14.80 4.78 10.46
C THR A 78 16.16 5.42 10.76
N ILE A 79 16.64 6.31 9.89
CA ILE A 79 17.91 7.03 10.07
C ILE A 79 17.69 8.40 10.71
N ASN A 80 16.70 9.16 10.22
CA ASN A 80 16.55 10.58 10.53
C ASN A 80 15.43 10.88 11.53
N ALA A 81 14.53 9.94 11.83
CA ALA A 81 13.36 10.09 12.69
C ALA A 81 12.51 11.37 12.44
N SER A 82 12.53 11.87 11.20
CA SER A 82 11.93 13.17 10.87
C SER A 82 10.39 13.09 10.83
N PRO A 83 9.67 13.94 11.59
CA PRO A 83 8.20 13.98 11.57
C PRO A 83 7.64 14.30 10.17
N ILE A 84 8.36 15.11 9.38
CA ILE A 84 7.96 15.45 8.01
C ILE A 84 7.97 14.18 7.14
N ILE A 85 8.99 13.33 7.27
CA ILE A 85 9.06 12.05 6.55
C ILE A 85 7.90 11.15 6.97
N SER A 86 7.58 11.07 8.26
CA SER A 86 6.44 10.28 8.75
C SER A 86 5.11 10.74 8.15
N ILE A 87 4.88 12.06 8.07
CA ILE A 87 3.64 12.62 7.50
C ILE A 87 3.56 12.31 6.00
N ILE A 88 4.63 12.55 5.24
CA ILE A 88 4.65 12.26 3.80
C ILE A 88 4.45 10.76 3.57
N HIS A 89 5.12 9.90 4.35
CA HIS A 89 4.96 8.46 4.27
C HIS A 89 3.50 8.03 4.50
N LEU A 90 2.84 8.57 5.53
CA LEU A 90 1.44 8.29 5.84
C LEU A 90 0.50 8.72 4.71
N LEU A 91 0.69 9.92 4.15
CA LEU A 91 -0.14 10.42 3.04
C LEU A 91 -0.04 9.52 1.80
N LEU A 92 1.16 9.07 1.46
CA LEU A 92 1.37 8.15 0.35
C LEU A 92 0.78 6.75 0.64
N ALA A 93 0.86 6.28 1.89
CA ALA A 93 0.23 5.02 2.31
C ALA A 93 -1.31 5.07 2.16
N ILE A 94 -1.94 6.19 2.52
CA ILE A 94 -3.37 6.43 2.27
C ILE A 94 -3.68 6.39 0.76
N GLY A 95 -2.78 6.92 -0.08
CA GLY A 95 -2.88 6.80 -1.54
C GLY A 95 -2.94 5.34 -2.01
N ILE A 96 -2.11 4.46 -1.45
CA ILE A 96 -2.11 3.01 -1.77
C ILE A 96 -3.45 2.37 -1.39
N VAL A 97 -3.96 2.64 -0.19
CA VAL A 97 -5.28 2.16 0.29
C VAL A 97 -6.39 2.63 -0.65
N SER A 98 -6.38 3.92 -1.01
CA SER A 98 -7.40 4.53 -1.87
C SER A 98 -7.43 3.90 -3.26
N ASN A 99 -6.26 3.65 -3.84
CA ASN A 99 -6.15 3.02 -5.16
C ASN A 99 -6.64 1.56 -5.16
N PHE A 100 -6.32 0.76 -4.14
CA PHE A 100 -6.88 -0.60 -4.04
C PHE A 100 -8.39 -0.60 -3.82
N SER A 101 -8.90 0.37 -3.05
CA SER A 101 -10.34 0.56 -2.85
C SER A 101 -11.06 0.96 -4.15
N LEU A 102 -10.42 1.81 -4.96
CA LEU A 102 -10.91 2.19 -6.29
C LEU A 102 -10.96 0.99 -7.26
N LEU A 103 -9.91 0.16 -7.28
CA LEU A 103 -9.89 -1.09 -8.08
C LEU A 103 -11.01 -2.05 -7.67
N TYR A 104 -11.28 -2.17 -6.37
CA TYR A 104 -12.41 -2.95 -5.88
C TYR A 104 -13.75 -2.37 -6.38
N GLY A 105 -13.92 -1.05 -6.33
CA GLY A 105 -15.09 -0.36 -6.87
C GLY A 105 -15.30 -0.63 -8.36
N PHE A 106 -14.23 -0.59 -9.17
CA PHE A 106 -14.30 -0.92 -10.60
C PHE A 106 -14.71 -2.38 -10.84
N GLU A 107 -14.12 -3.33 -10.12
CA GLU A 107 -14.46 -4.75 -10.25
C GLU A 107 -15.93 -5.02 -9.91
N ARG A 108 -16.46 -4.34 -8.88
CA ARG A 108 -17.89 -4.43 -8.54
C ARG A 108 -18.75 -3.80 -9.62
N GLY A 109 -18.42 -2.58 -10.06
CA GLY A 109 -19.19 -1.85 -11.07
C GLY A 109 -19.27 -2.54 -12.42
N GLN A 110 -18.23 -3.26 -12.83
CA GLN A 110 -18.23 -4.06 -14.07
C GLN A 110 -19.12 -5.31 -13.98
N LYS A 111 -19.34 -5.88 -12.79
CA LYS A 111 -20.19 -7.08 -12.61
C LYS A 111 -21.69 -6.79 -12.73
N TYR A 112 -22.09 -5.52 -12.62
CA TYR A 112 -23.49 -5.09 -12.70
C TYR A 112 -23.80 -4.32 -13.99
N LYS A 113 -22.89 -4.33 -14.96
CA LYS A 113 -23.11 -3.86 -16.34
C LYS A 113 -23.21 -5.05 -17.27
#